data_AF-A0A382E0N3-F1
#
_entry.id   AF-A0A382E0N3-F1
#
_cell.length_a   1.000
_cell.length_b   1.000
_cell.length_c   1.000
_cell.angle_alpha   90.00
_cell.angle_beta   90.00
_cell.angle_gamma   90.00
#
_symmetry.space_group_name_H-M   'P 1'
#
loop_
_entity.id
_entity.type
_entity.pdbx_description
1 polymer ?
#
loop_
_entity_poly.entity_id
_entity_poly.type
_entity_poly.pdbx_seq_one_letter_code
_entity_poly.pdbx_strand_id
1 'polypeptide(L)' 'MFVIFKYSDHNLNRTIQACMVAQKQTSETFDIEKSKKFCKEKI' A
#
# COMPACT_ATOMS: atom_id res chain seq x y z
N MET A 1 10.32 15.52 -17.01
CA MET A 1 10.58 15.99 -15.63
C MET A 1 10.34 14.82 -14.68
N PHE A 2 11.35 13.99 -14.41
CA PHE A 2 11.26 12.97 -13.35
C PHE A 2 11.56 13.68 -12.03
N VAL A 3 10.52 14.19 -11.38
CA VAL A 3 10.64 14.70 -10.01
C VAL A 3 10.81 13.46 -9.12
N ILE A 4 12.05 13.09 -8.85
CA ILE A 4 12.35 12.08 -7.84
C ILE A 4 12.07 12.74 -6.49
N PHE A 5 10.81 12.63 -6.06
CA PHE A 5 10.41 13.08 -4.74
C PHE A 5 11.19 12.24 -3.72
N LYS A 6 12.04 12.86 -2.91
CA LYS A 6 12.51 12.26 -1.65
C LYS A 6 11.35 11.92 -0.69
N TYR A 7 10.16 12.46 -0.97
CA TYR A 7 8.88 12.05 -0.36
C TYR A 7 8.27 10.78 -0.96
N SER A 8 8.86 10.21 -2.03
CA SER A 8 8.35 9.02 -2.70
C SER A 8 8.23 7.84 -1.74
N ASP A 9 9.19 7.64 -0.83
CA ASP A 9 9.11 6.57 0.18
C ASP A 9 8.02 6.80 1.24
N HIS A 10 7.89 8.05 1.71
CA HIS A 10 6.83 8.42 2.65
C HIS A 10 5.45 8.29 1.99
N ASN A 11 5.34 8.67 0.72
CA ASN A 11 4.13 8.53 -0.07
C ASN A 11 3.87 7.05 -0.41
N LEU A 12 4.88 6.26 -0.74
CA LEU A 12 4.77 4.83 -1.04
C LEU A 12 4.25 4.06 0.17
N ASN A 13 4.85 4.27 1.34
CA ASN A 13 4.37 3.65 2.58
C ASN A 13 2.93 4.05 2.91
N ARG A 14 2.57 5.32 2.69
CA ARG A 14 1.20 5.80 2.88
C ARG A 14 0.22 5.17 1.88
N THR A 15 0.61 5.00 0.62
CA THR A 15 -0.20 4.34 -0.41
C THR A 15 -0.36 2.85 -0.10
N ILE A 16 0.69 2.17 0.35
CA ILE A 16 0.62 0.76 0.79
C ILE A 16 -0.34 0.63 1.98
N GLN A 17 -0.25 1.52 2.98
CA GLN A 17 -1.18 1.52 4.12
C GLN A 17 -2.62 1.76 3.68
N ALA A 18 -2.87 2.72 2.77
CA ALA A 18 -4.20 2.98 2.23
C ALA A 18 -4.77 1.76 1.48
N CYS A 19 -3.94 1.09 0.67
CA CYS A 19 -4.30 -0.15 -0.02
C CYS A 19 -4.64 -1.29 0.96
N MET A 20 -3.89 -1.44 2.05
CA MET A 20 -4.17 -2.43 3.08
C MET A 20 -5.49 -2.14 3.82
N VAL A 21 -5.75 -0.87 4.14
CA VAL A 21 -7.02 -0.45 4.76
C VAL A 21 -8.20 -0.70 3.84
N ALA A 22 -8.06 -0.41 2.53
CA ALA A 22 -9.10 -0.71 1.54
C ALA A 22 -9.39 -2.21 1.48
N GLN A 23 -8.37 -3.06 1.40
CA GLN A 23 -8.55 -4.51 1.45
C GLN A 23 -9.26 -4.96 2.72
N LYS A 24 -8.88 -4.43 3.89
CA LYS A 24 -9.53 -4.72 5.17
C LYS A 24 -11.02 -4.36 5.16
N GLN A 25 -11.41 -3.28 4.51
CA GLN A 25 -12.80 -2.83 4.43
C GLN A 25 -13.63 -3.65 3.44
N THR A 26 -13.01 -4.16 2.37
CA THR A 26 -13.71 -4.91 1.31
C THR A 26 -13.69 -6.42 1.51
N SER A 27 -12.83 -6.95 2.38
CA SER A 27 -12.66 -8.39 2.59
C SER A 27 -13.23 -8.84 3.93
N GLU A 28 -14.00 -9.92 3.93
CA GLU A 28 -14.54 -10.55 5.15
C GLU A 28 -13.44 -11.13 6.06
N THR A 29 -12.32 -11.53 5.46
CA THR A 29 -11.11 -12.00 6.15
C THR A 29 -9.93 -11.11 5.77
N PHE A 30 -9.15 -10.67 6.76
CA PHE A 30 -8.03 -9.77 6.56
C PHE A 30 -6.74 -10.39 7.11
N ASP A 31 -5.83 -10.70 6.20
CA ASP A 31 -4.47 -11.13 6.52
C ASP A 31 -3.49 -9.99 6.23
N ILE A 32 -2.80 -9.53 7.28
CA ILE A 32 -1.89 -8.39 7.24
C ILE A 32 -0.71 -8.66 6.30
N GLU A 33 -0.15 -9.87 6.32
CA GLU A 33 1.06 -10.22 5.58
C GLU A 33 0.76 -10.37 4.09
N LYS A 34 -0.33 -11.09 3.78
CA LYS A 34 -0.83 -11.23 2.41
C LYS A 34 -1.24 -9.88 1.81
N SER A 35 -1.96 -9.05 2.57
CA SER A 35 -2.39 -7.73 2.11
C SER A 35 -1.20 -6.81 1.86
N LYS A 36 -0.20 -6.80 2.75
CA LYS A 36 1.03 -6.01 2.59
C LYS A 36 1.83 -6.45 1.37
N LYS A 37 1.96 -7.76 1.13
CA LYS A 37 2.65 -8.30 -0.05
C LYS A 37 1.92 -7.88 -1.34
N PHE A 38 0.61 -8.08 -1.40
CA PHE A 38 -0.20 -7.66 -2.54
C PHE A 38 -0.08 -6.16 -2.83
N CYS A 39 -0.19 -5.31 -1.81
CA CYS A 39 -0.08 -3.85 -1.99
C CYS A 39 1.32 -3.42 -2.46
N LYS A 40 2.38 -4.10 -1.99
CA LYS A 40 3.76 -3.86 -2.45
C LYS A 40 4.03 -4.32 -3.88
N GLU A 41 3.37 -5.37 -4.34
CA GLU A 41 3.53 -5.88 -5.70
C GLU A 41 2.77 -5.05 -6.74
N LYS A 42 1.68 -4.39 -6.32
CA LYS A 42 0.76 -3.66 -7.22
C LYS A 42 1.03 -2.16 -7.32
N ILE A 43 1.74 -1.58 -6.34
CA ILE A 43 2.17 -0.18 -6.29
C ILE A 43 3.65 -0.12 -6.61
#